data_AF-A0A8T8T1S3-F1
#
_entry.id   AF-A0A8T8T1S3-F1
#
_cell.length_a   1.000
_cell.length_b   1.000
_cell.length_c   1.000
_cell.angle_alpha   90.00
_cell.angle_beta   90.00
_cell.angle_gamma   90.00
#
_symmetry.space_group_name_H-M   'P 1'
#
loop_
_entity.id
_entity.type
_entity.pdbx_description
1 polymer ?
#
loop_
_entity_poly.entity_id
_entity_poly.type
_entity_poly.pdbx_seq_one_letter_code
_entity_poly.pdbx_strand_id
1 'polypeptide(L)' 'MSQGRAGAAAAGAKMYQFKLVLLGESAVGKSSLVLRYVKDQFDDYRESTIGAAFLTQTLSLDPQTTIKFEIW' A
#
# COMPACT_ATOMS: atom_id res chain seq x y z
N MET A 1 36.90 18.06 -27.55
CA MET A 1 36.68 18.43 -26.15
C MET A 1 35.35 19.15 -26.04
N SER A 2 34.33 18.49 -25.47
CA SER A 2 33.17 19.13 -24.84
C SER A 2 32.52 18.07 -23.94
N GLN A 3 33.12 17.94 -22.76
CA GLN A 3 32.62 17.13 -21.67
C GLN A 3 31.39 17.82 -21.05
N GLY A 4 30.48 17.01 -20.49
CA GLY A 4 29.70 17.42 -19.34
C GLY A 4 28.26 17.86 -19.60
N ARG A 5 27.33 16.91 -19.52
CA ARG A 5 26.07 17.19 -18.83
C ARG A 5 26.07 16.37 -17.55
N ALA A 6 26.29 17.09 -16.46
CA ALA A 6 26.36 16.60 -15.10
C ALA A 6 25.17 15.68 -14.78
N GLY A 7 25.48 14.59 -14.06
CA GLY A 7 24.48 13.70 -13.50
C GLY A 7 23.48 14.51 -12.69
N ALA A 8 22.20 14.34 -13.02
CA ALA A 8 21.15 14.66 -12.07
C ALA A 8 21.47 13.84 -10.82
N ALA A 9 21.83 14.52 -9.73
CA ALA A 9 22.04 13.89 -8.44
C ALA A 9 20.83 12.97 -8.19
N ALA A 10 21.09 11.68 -8.04
CA ALA A 10 20.06 10.72 -7.66
C ALA A 10 19.56 11.15 -6.29
N ALA A 11 18.48 11.94 -6.27
CA ALA A 11 17.79 12.23 -5.02
C ALA A 11 17.42 10.87 -4.43
N GLY A 12 17.93 10.59 -3.23
CA GLY A 12 17.89 9.27 -2.63
C GLY A 12 16.46 8.73 -2.60
N ALA A 13 16.31 7.43 -2.88
CA ALA A 13 15.02 6.78 -2.81
C ALA A 13 14.42 6.96 -1.40
N LYS A 14 13.20 7.46 -1.34
CA LYS A 14 12.45 7.69 -0.10
C LYS A 14 11.49 6.53 0.11
N MET A 15 11.54 5.93 1.29
CA MET A 15 10.56 4.93 1.71
C MET A 15 9.79 5.45 2.92
N TYR A 16 8.47 5.46 2.82
CA TYR A 16 7.56 5.78 3.91
C TYR A 16 6.78 4.54 4.31
N GLN A 17 6.55 4.39 5.61
CA GLN A 17 5.76 3.30 6.16
C GLN A 17 4.63 3.87 7.02
N PHE A 18 3.41 3.43 6.74
CA PHE A 18 2.22 3.84 7.49
C PHE A 18 1.44 2.63 7.96
N LYS A 19 0.90 2.71 9.18
CA LYS A 19 -0.11 1.78 9.68
C LYS A 19 -1.48 2.32 9.33
N LEU A 20 -2.27 1.53 8.60
CA LEU A 20 -3.63 1.88 8.18
C LEU A 20 -4.61 0.98 8.91
N VAL A 21 -5.41 1.54 9.81
CA VAL A 21 -6.39 0.77 10.60
C VAL A 21 -7.79 1.09 10.09
N LEU A 22 -8.55 0.06 9.68
CA LEU A 22 -9.92 0.23 9.23
C LEU A 22 -10.90 -0.05 10.37
N LEU A 23 -11.66 0.96 10.77
CA LEU A 23 -12.69 0.86 11.82
C LEU A 23 -14.09 0.89 11.22
N GLY A 24 -15.05 0.26 11.90
CA GLY A 24 -16.45 0.23 11.51
C GLY A 24 -17.16 -1.04 12.00
N GLU A 25 -18.49 -1.06 11.89
CA GLU A 25 -19.32 -2.20 12.30
C GLU A 25 -18.98 -3.50 11.55
N SER A 26 -19.47 -4.63 12.06
CA SER A 26 -19.33 -5.90 11.37
C SER A 26 -20.01 -5.87 10.01
N ALA A 27 -19.50 -6.65 9.05
CA ALA A 27 -20.05 -6.80 7.70
C ALA A 27 -20.15 -5.53 6.81
N VAL A 28 -19.64 -4.36 7.23
CA VAL A 28 -19.62 -3.13 6.38
C VAL A 28 -18.61 -3.17 5.22
N GLY A 29 -17.96 -4.32 4.97
CA GLY A 29 -17.09 -4.51 3.81
C GLY A 29 -15.61 -4.11 3.99
N LYS A 30 -15.15 -3.80 5.21
CA LYS A 30 -13.74 -3.45 5.48
C LYS A 30 -12.75 -4.43 4.85
N SER A 31 -12.94 -5.72 5.15
CA SER A 31 -12.06 -6.79 4.67
C SER A 31 -12.17 -7.01 3.15
N SER A 32 -13.32 -6.70 2.54
CA SER A 32 -13.52 -6.76 1.08
C SER A 32 -12.78 -5.63 0.38
N LEU A 33 -12.79 -4.42 0.97
CA LEU A 33 -12.06 -3.26 0.45
C LEU A 33 -10.55 -3.50 0.48
N VAL A 34 -10.03 -4.02 1.60
CA VAL A 34 -8.60 -4.35 1.70
C VAL A 34 -8.22 -5.44 0.70
N LEU A 35 -9.05 -6.47 0.52
CA LEU A 35 -8.80 -7.53 -0.46
C LEU A 35 -8.73 -6.98 -1.90
N ARG A 36 -9.71 -6.13 -2.27
CA ARG A 36 -9.73 -5.47 -3.58
C ARG A 36 -8.48 -4.61 -3.76
N TYR A 37 -8.09 -3.84 -2.76
CA TYR A 37 -6.93 -2.96 -2.86
C TYR A 37 -5.61 -3.74 -3.01
N VAL A 38 -5.42 -4.82 -2.26
CA VAL A 38 -4.15 -5.56 -2.21
C VAL A 38 -4.04 -6.57 -3.36
N LYS A 39 -5.13 -7.25 -3.71
CA LYS A 39 -5.13 -8.39 -4.64
C LYS A 39 -5.93 -8.18 -5.92
N ASP A 40 -6.60 -7.03 -6.05
CA ASP A 40 -7.58 -6.77 -7.12
C ASP A 40 -8.65 -7.87 -7.25
N GLN A 41 -9.10 -8.38 -6.10
CA GLN A 41 -10.09 -9.46 -6.01
C GLN A 41 -11.31 -9.03 -5.19
N PHE A 42 -12.45 -9.60 -5.55
CA PHE A 42 -13.67 -9.51 -4.77
C PHE A 42 -14.26 -10.91 -4.61
N ASP A 43 -14.75 -11.20 -3.41
CA ASP A 43 -15.35 -12.47 -3.05
C ASP A 43 -16.77 -12.18 -2.57
N ASP A 44 -17.76 -12.68 -3.32
CA ASP A 44 -19.18 -12.52 -3.02
C ASP A 44 -19.56 -13.16 -1.68
N TYR A 45 -18.81 -14.19 -1.25
CA TYR A 45 -19.09 -14.97 -0.05
C TYR A 45 -17.93 -14.89 0.95
N ARG A 46 -17.52 -13.67 1.29
CA ARG A 46 -16.45 -13.45 2.24
C ARG A 46 -16.88 -13.74 3.68
N GLU A 47 -16.16 -14.64 4.33
CA GLU A 47 -16.37 -14.94 5.76
C GLU A 47 -16.06 -13.74 6.68
N SER A 48 -16.70 -13.75 7.84
CA SER A 48 -16.43 -12.74 8.89
C SER A 48 -14.96 -12.79 9.32
N THR A 49 -14.38 -11.62 9.54
CA THR A 49 -13.01 -11.53 10.06
C THR A 49 -13.00 -11.89 11.54
N ILE A 50 -12.21 -12.91 11.90
CA ILE A 50 -11.99 -13.30 13.29
C ILE A 50 -10.83 -12.47 13.83
N GLY A 51 -11.12 -11.54 14.73
CA GLY A 51 -10.11 -10.63 15.29
C GLY A 51 -9.69 -9.54 14.29
N ALA A 52 -8.41 -9.53 13.92
CA ALA A 52 -7.82 -8.54 13.00
C ALA A 52 -7.16 -9.24 11.80
N ALA A 53 -7.19 -8.59 10.65
CA ALA A 53 -6.53 -9.07 9.44
C ALA A 53 -5.32 -8.20 9.13
N PHE A 54 -4.17 -8.83 8.86
CA PHE A 54 -2.92 -8.11 8.58
C PHE A 54 -2.54 -8.30 7.12
N LEU A 55 -2.53 -7.21 6.36
CA LEU A 55 -2.08 -7.20 4.97
C LEU A 55 -1.07 -6.08 4.76
N THR A 56 -0.10 -6.30 3.87
CA THR A 56 0.86 -5.26 3.49
C THR A 56 0.67 -4.95 2.02
N GLN A 57 0.66 -3.66 1.68
CA GLN A 57 0.70 -3.19 0.31
C GLN A 57 1.83 -2.19 0.13
N THR A 58 2.67 -2.42 -0.88
CA THR A 58 3.73 -1.49 -1.27
C THR A 58 3.38 -0.89 -2.62
N LEU A 59 3.44 0.43 -2.74
CA LEU A 59 3.20 1.14 -3.99
C LEU A 59 4.27 2.21 -4.24
N SER A 60 4.61 2.42 -5.51
CA SER A 60 5.43 3.55 -5.95
C SER A 60 4.52 4.76 -6.13
N LEU A 61 4.76 5.82 -5.35
CA LEU A 61 4.04 7.10 -5.48
C LEU A 61 4.62 7.89 -6.67
N ASP A 62 5.94 7.89 -6.78
CA ASP A 62 6.72 8.49 -7.86
C ASP A 62 8.02 7.69 -8.05
N PRO A 63 8.86 7.99 -9.06
CA PRO A 63 10.09 7.22 -9.33
C PRO A 63 11.11 7.15 -8.18
N GLN A 64 11.01 8.04 -7.19
CA GLN A 64 11.91 8.12 -6.05
C GLN A 64 11.22 7.74 -4.73
N THR A 65 9.89 7.78 -4.66
CA THR A 65 9.13 7.59 -3.42
C THR A 65 8.32 6.30 -3.45
N THR A 66 8.56 5.44 -2.46
CA THR A 66 7.79 4.22 -2.20
C THR A 66 7.04 4.33 -0.89
N ILE A 67 5.80 3.88 -0.86
CA ILE A 67 4.97 3.81 0.34
C ILE A 67 4.66 2.35 0.65
N LYS A 68 4.89 1.95 1.90
CA LYS A 68 4.45 0.67 2.47
C LYS A 68 3.30 0.92 3.44
N PHE A 69 2.14 0.34 3.16
CA PHE A 69 1.02 0.27 4.08
C PHE A 69 1.04 -1.06 4.84
N GLU A 70 0.94 -0.98 6.16
CA GLU A 70 0.61 -2.10 7.04
C GLU A 70 -0.85 -1.95 7.45
N ILE A 71 -1.72 -2.74 6.84
CA ILE A 71 -3.18 -2.61 6.92
C ILE A 71 -3.71 -3.58 7.97
N TRP A 72 -4.52 -3.04 8.90
CA TRP A 72 -5.09 -3.69 10.08
C TRP A 72 -6.62 -3.57 10.07
#